data_AF-A0A6G1ILS1-F1
#
_entry.id   AF-A0A6G1ILS1-F1
#
_cell.length_a   1.000
_cell.length_b   1.000
_cell.length_c   1.000
_cell.angle_alpha   90.00
_cell.angle_beta   90.00
_cell.angle_gamma   90.00
#
_symmetry.space_group_name_H-M   'P 1'
#
loop_
_entity.id
_entity.type
_entity.pdbx_description
1 polymer ?
#
loop_
_entity_poly.entity_id
_entity_poly.type
_entity_poly.pdbx_seq_one_letter_code
_entity_poly.pdbx_strand_id
1 'polypeptide(L)'
;MRRKRLIVDILGRVLHALLVLVLSYLLFRAVYYAFSLLANEPPPGTPRPQEVTVDNKPSPQEIAESLNTYWLSWDQDHCRNVCEASRKACWMRDCRLVPGVRQWG
;
A
#
# COMPACT_ATOMS: atom_id res chain seq x y z
N MET A 1 -12.86 20.30 -54.74
CA MET A 1 -13.23 19.29 -53.71
C MET A 1 -12.03 18.56 -53.05
N ARG A 2 -10.95 18.25 -53.77
CA ARG A 2 -9.76 17.53 -53.24
C ARG A 2 -9.05 18.21 -52.04
N ARG A 3 -8.90 19.54 -52.10
CA ARG A 3 -8.22 20.34 -51.05
C ARG A 3 -8.93 20.29 -49.69
N LYS A 4 -10.27 20.21 -49.68
CA LYS A 4 -11.07 20.14 -48.45
C LYS A 4 -10.89 18.79 -47.73
N ARG A 5 -10.72 17.68 -48.48
CA ARG A 5 -10.47 16.35 -47.88
C ARG A 5 -9.11 16.26 -47.21
N LEU A 6 -8.07 16.77 -47.88
CA LEU A 6 -6.71 16.82 -47.31
C LEU A 6 -6.66 17.60 -45.99
N ILE A 7 -7.39 18.72 -45.88
CA ILE A 7 -7.45 19.52 -44.66
C ILE A 7 -8.10 18.73 -43.52
N VAL A 8 -9.21 18.02 -43.79
CA VAL A 8 -9.91 17.20 -42.78
C VAL A 8 -9.03 16.04 -42.30
N ASP A 9 -8.31 15.37 -43.22
CA ASP A 9 -7.41 14.27 -42.88
C ASP A 9 -6.24 14.75 -42.00
N ILE A 10 -5.66 15.91 -42.33
CA ILE A 10 -4.60 16.53 -41.50
C ILE A 10 -5.15 16.91 -40.13
N LEU A 11 -6.34 17.53 -40.08
CA LEU A 11 -6.98 17.91 -38.82
C LEU A 11 -7.21 16.68 -37.92
N GLY A 12 -7.71 15.58 -38.49
CA GLY A 12 -7.95 14.34 -37.75
C GLY A 12 -6.66 13.74 -37.18
N ARG A 13 -5.57 13.75 -37.97
CA ARG A 13 -4.25 13.29 -37.49
C ARG A 13 -3.70 14.15 -36.37
N VAL A 14 -3.83 15.48 -36.49
CA VAL A 14 -3.40 16.41 -35.45
C VAL A 14 -4.22 16.21 -34.18
N LEU A 15 -5.55 16.08 -34.30
CA LEU A 15 -6.43 15.86 -33.17
C LEU A 15 -6.14 14.54 -32.46
N HIS A 16 -5.86 13.48 -33.24
CA HIS A 16 -5.48 12.19 -32.70
C HIS A 16 -4.12 12.26 -31.98
N ALA A 17 -3.12 12.91 -32.57
CA ALA A 17 -1.82 13.12 -31.93
C ALA A 17 -1.95 13.91 -30.62
N LEU A 18 -2.75 14.98 -30.60
CA LEU A 18 -3.03 15.75 -29.39
C LEU A 18 -3.74 14.90 -28.33
N LEU A 19 -4.73 14.09 -28.73
CA LEU A 19 -5.41 13.18 -27.81
C LEU A 19 -4.44 12.20 -27.16
N VAL A 20 -3.59 11.55 -27.97
CA VAL A 20 -2.59 10.60 -27.47
C VAL A 20 -1.60 11.28 -26.52
N LEU A 21 -1.15 12.49 -26.83
CA LEU A 21 -0.25 13.26 -25.97
C LEU A 21 -0.92 13.61 -24.63
N VAL A 22 -2.17 14.07 -24.65
CA VAL A 22 -2.92 14.41 -23.43
C VAL A 22 -3.13 13.16 -22.56
N LEU A 23 -3.56 12.04 -23.16
CA LEU A 23 -3.77 10.80 -22.44
C LEU A 23 -2.46 10.29 -21.83
N SER A 24 -1.37 10.33 -22.59
CA SER A 24 -0.05 9.92 -22.10
C SER A 24 0.40 10.80 -20.92
N TYR A 25 0.27 12.12 -21.05
CA TYR A 25 0.60 13.07 -19.99
C TYR A 25 -0.23 12.82 -18.71
N LEU A 26 -1.54 12.58 -18.84
CA LEU A 26 -2.40 12.25 -17.70
C LEU A 26 -1.97 10.95 -17.03
N LEU A 27 -1.57 9.95 -17.82
CA LEU A 27 -1.10 8.66 -17.31
C LEU A 27 0.20 8.81 -16.52
N PHE A 28 1.18 9.53 -17.07
CA PHE A 28 2.41 9.86 -16.34
C PHE A 28 2.13 10.67 -15.08
N ARG A 29 1.22 11.64 -15.13
CA ARG A 29 0.84 12.45 -13.96
C ARG A 29 0.16 11.62 -12.89
N ALA A 30 -0.73 10.70 -13.26
CA ALA A 30 -1.41 9.80 -12.32
C ALA A 30 -0.41 8.87 -11.64
N VAL A 31 0.51 8.27 -12.41
CA VAL A 31 1.58 7.42 -11.89
C VAL A 31 2.51 8.22 -10.97
N TYR A 32 2.95 9.40 -11.40
CA TYR A 32 3.76 10.29 -10.58
C TYR A 32 3.05 10.67 -9.27
N TYR A 33 1.75 11.00 -9.34
CA TYR A 33 0.97 11.34 -8.15
C TYR A 33 0.88 10.15 -7.19
N ALA A 34 0.59 8.95 -7.69
CA ALA A 34 0.58 7.74 -6.88
C ALA A 34 1.94 7.54 -6.18
N PHE A 35 3.05 7.61 -6.92
CA PHE A 35 4.38 7.50 -6.34
C PHE A 35 4.71 8.63 -5.36
N SER A 36 4.27 9.87 -5.63
CA SER A 36 4.45 10.99 -4.69
C SER A 36 3.70 10.77 -3.39
N LEU A 37 2.54 10.09 -3.44
CA LEU A 37 1.78 9.73 -2.26
C LEU A 37 2.52 8.68 -1.44
N LEU A 38 3.11 7.67 -2.09
CA LEU A 38 3.97 6.69 -1.44
C LEU A 38 5.28 7.31 -0.90
N ALA A 39 5.89 8.24 -1.63
CA ALA A 39 7.13 8.90 -1.20
C ALA A 39 6.92 9.86 -0.03
N ASN A 40 5.71 10.40 0.11
CA ASN A 40 5.30 11.20 1.26
C ASN A 40 4.82 10.34 2.43
N GLU A 41 4.83 9.01 2.32
CA GLU A 41 4.70 8.19 3.52
C GLU A 41 5.86 8.55 4.45
N PRO A 42 5.57 9.02 5.68
CA PRO A 42 6.62 9.28 6.64
C PRO A 42 7.43 8.00 6.78
N PRO A 43 8.77 8.08 6.85
CA PRO A 43 9.60 6.91 7.08
C PRO A 43 9.00 6.13 8.26
N PRO A 44 8.91 4.79 8.19
CA PRO A 44 8.41 3.98 9.30
C PRO A 44 9.33 4.19 10.50
N GLY A 45 9.05 5.23 11.30
CA GLY A 45 10.00 5.75 12.26
C GLY A 45 9.85 7.23 12.64
N THR A 46 9.13 8.09 11.91
CA THR A 46 8.81 9.43 12.43
C THR A 46 7.63 9.32 13.41
N PRO A 47 7.84 9.52 14.71
CA PRO A 47 6.75 9.53 15.67
C PRO A 47 5.85 10.72 15.31
N ARG A 48 4.55 10.47 15.10
CA ARG A 48 3.57 11.53 15.34
C ARG A 48 3.83 12.07 16.76
N PRO A 49 3.71 13.39 17.01
CA PRO A 49 3.62 13.88 18.37
C PRO A 49 2.26 13.43 18.94
N GLN A 50 2.18 12.16 19.31
CA GLN A 50 1.33 11.74 20.40
C GLN A 50 2.17 12.03 21.64
N GLU A 51 1.73 13.04 22.40
CA GLU A 51 1.90 13.03 23.83
C GLU A 51 1.70 11.60 24.33
N VAL A 52 2.77 11.02 24.89
CA VAL A 52 2.83 10.30 26.15
C VAL A 52 4.16 9.57 26.12
N THR A 53 5.12 10.18 26.80
CA THR A 53 6.33 9.54 27.31
C THR A 53 5.96 8.29 28.10
N VAL A 54 6.08 7.10 27.51
CA VAL A 54 6.51 5.90 28.25
C VAL A 54 7.26 5.01 27.25
N ASP A 55 8.47 4.63 27.64
CA ASP A 55 9.30 3.60 27.00
C ASP A 55 8.66 2.21 27.17
N ASN A 56 7.40 2.06 26.76
CA ASN A 56 6.64 0.83 26.77
C ASN A 56 6.86 0.14 25.43
N LYS A 57 8.08 -0.35 25.21
CA LYS A 57 8.27 -1.38 24.19
C LYS A 57 7.41 -2.58 24.64
N PRO A 58 6.36 -2.94 23.89
CA PRO A 58 5.50 -4.04 24.31
C PRO A 58 6.34 -5.30 24.42
N SER A 59 6.13 -6.02 25.51
CA SER A 59 6.74 -7.32 25.71
C SER A 59 6.35 -8.26 24.56
N PRO A 60 7.18 -9.27 24.25
CA PRO A 60 6.84 -10.30 23.28
C PRO A 60 5.46 -10.92 23.51
N GLN A 61 5.02 -11.00 24.77
CA GLN A 61 3.70 -11.45 25.21
C GLN A 61 2.58 -10.50 24.77
N GLU A 62 2.71 -9.19 25.03
CA GLU A 62 1.71 -8.20 24.62
C GLU A 62 1.63 -8.07 23.08
N ILE A 63 2.75 -8.24 22.39
CA ILE A 63 2.76 -8.33 20.93
C ILE A 63 1.97 -9.57 20.48
N ALA A 64 2.24 -10.73 21.07
CA ALA A 64 1.52 -11.96 20.73
C ALA A 64 0.00 -11.84 21.02
N GLU A 65 -0.37 -11.21 22.13
CA GLU A 65 -1.76 -11.01 22.54
C GLU A 65 -2.50 -10.01 21.65
N SER A 66 -1.88 -8.88 21.31
CA SER A 66 -2.48 -7.90 20.39
C SER A 66 -2.70 -8.49 19.00
N LEU A 67 -1.78 -9.34 18.55
CA LEU A 67 -1.97 -10.09 17.33
C LEU A 67 -3.20 -10.98 17.49
N ASN A 68 -3.31 -11.81 18.53
CA ASN A 68 -4.43 -12.76 18.78
C ASN A 68 -5.86 -12.15 18.71
N THR A 69 -6.04 -10.85 18.92
CA THR A 69 -7.38 -10.22 18.89
C THR A 69 -8.03 -10.15 17.51
N TYR A 70 -7.25 -10.11 16.40
CA TYR A 70 -7.80 -10.05 15.03
C TYR A 70 -8.18 -11.42 14.44
N TRP A 71 -7.84 -12.52 15.13
CA TRP A 71 -7.99 -13.91 14.66
C TRP A 71 -9.37 -14.49 14.94
N LEU A 72 -10.22 -13.75 15.66
CA LEU A 72 -11.62 -14.10 15.96
C LEU A 72 -12.60 -13.64 14.87
N SER A 73 -12.13 -12.96 13.82
CA SER A 73 -12.97 -12.65 12.67
C SER A 73 -13.16 -13.92 11.83
N TRP A 74 -14.42 -14.31 11.58
CA TRP A 74 -14.85 -15.55 10.90
C TRP A 74 -14.55 -15.53 9.38
N ASP A 75 -13.61 -14.72 8.93
CA ASP A 75 -13.21 -14.58 7.54
C ASP A 75 -11.87 -15.28 7.33
N GLN A 76 -11.91 -16.51 6.82
CA GLN A 76 -10.73 -17.36 6.65
C GLN A 76 -9.71 -16.75 5.68
N ASP A 77 -10.15 -16.02 4.66
CA ASP A 77 -9.27 -15.44 3.65
C ASP A 77 -8.66 -14.11 4.14
N HIS A 78 -9.43 -13.30 4.86
CA HIS A 78 -8.90 -12.09 5.52
C HIS A 78 -7.94 -12.45 6.67
N CYS A 79 -8.24 -13.51 7.44
CA CYS A 79 -7.28 -14.02 8.40
C CYS A 79 -6.03 -14.50 7.68
N ARG A 80 -6.07 -15.32 6.63
CA ARG A 80 -4.84 -15.90 6.04
C ARG A 80 -3.72 -14.88 5.81
N ASN A 81 -4.02 -13.73 5.23
CA ASN A 81 -3.01 -12.69 4.96
C ASN A 81 -2.58 -11.94 6.23
N VAL A 82 -3.52 -11.54 7.09
CA VAL A 82 -3.23 -10.82 8.34
C VAL A 82 -2.50 -11.74 9.32
N CYS A 83 -2.93 -12.99 9.41
CA CYS A 83 -2.39 -14.07 10.21
C CYS A 83 -0.98 -14.46 9.75
N GLU A 84 -0.72 -14.54 8.43
CA GLU A 84 0.65 -14.76 7.92
C GLU A 84 1.57 -13.55 8.17
N ALA A 85 1.07 -12.33 7.97
CA ALA A 85 1.83 -11.10 8.24
C ALA A 85 2.17 -10.97 9.73
N SER A 86 1.20 -11.24 10.60
CA SER A 86 1.37 -11.28 12.05
C SER A 86 2.39 -12.33 12.49
N ARG A 87 2.38 -13.52 11.87
CA ARG A 87 3.39 -14.56 12.11
C ARG A 87 4.79 -14.09 11.73
N LYS A 88 4.96 -13.48 10.56
CA LYS A 88 6.26 -12.94 10.12
C LYS A 88 6.73 -11.82 11.05
N ALA A 89 5.84 -10.94 11.50
CA ALA A 89 6.16 -9.89 12.46
C ALA A 89 6.63 -10.47 13.81
N CYS A 90 5.92 -11.48 14.32
CA CYS A 90 6.29 -12.23 15.52
C CYS A 90 7.67 -12.91 15.38
N TRP A 91 7.98 -13.50 14.23
CA TRP A 91 9.31 -14.07 13.94
C TRP A 91 10.43 -13.04 13.95
N MET A 92 10.22 -11.88 13.33
CA MET A 92 11.20 -10.79 13.32
C MET A 92 11.46 -10.20 14.71
N ARG A 93 10.50 -10.36 15.64
CA ARG A 93 10.59 -9.87 17.04
C ARG A 93 10.91 -10.96 18.06
N ASP A 94 11.27 -12.14 17.58
CA ASP A 94 11.67 -13.31 18.38
C ASP A 94 10.60 -13.81 19.37
N CYS A 95 9.32 -13.60 19.06
CA CYS A 95 8.22 -14.03 19.92
C CYS A 95 7.86 -15.52 19.73
N ARG A 96 8.72 -16.31 19.07
CA ARG A 96 8.51 -17.74 18.75
C ARG A 96 8.37 -18.64 19.96
N LEU A 97 9.04 -18.27 21.05
CA LEU A 97 9.11 -19.04 22.29
C LEU A 97 8.09 -18.55 23.32
N VAL A 98 7.23 -17.62 22.95
CA VAL A 98 6.21 -17.09 23.86
C VAL A 98 5.08 -18.13 24.00
N PRO A 99 4.79 -18.60 25.23
CA PRO A 99 3.72 -19.56 25.45
C PRO A 99 2.37 -18.96 25.04
N GLY A 100 1.58 -19.72 24.26
CA GLY A 100 0.28 -19.28 23.72
C GLY A 100 0.31 -18.78 22.27
N VAL A 101 1.50 -18.63 21.66
CA VAL A 101 1.61 -18.35 20.21
C VAL A 101 1.31 -19.61 19.41
N ARG A 102 0.30 -19.53 18.53
CA ARG A 102 -0.13 -20.66 17.70
C ARG A 102 0.95 -20.99 16.65
N GLN A 103 1.51 -22.19 16.74
CA GLN A 103 2.46 -22.71 15.76
C GLN A 103 1.68 -23.32 14.59
N TRP A 104 1.54 -22.55 13.50
CA TRP A 104 0.95 -23.05 12.27
C TRP A 104 2.05 -23.67 11.40
N GLY A 105 2.03 -25.01 11.31
CA GLY A 105 2.82 -25.83 10.38
C GLY A 105 2.06 -26.07 9.09
#